data_AF-A0A920DDE9-F1
#
_entry.id   AF-A0A920DDE9-F1
#
_cell.length_a   1.000
_cell.length_b   1.000
_cell.length_c   1.000
_cell.angle_alpha   90.00
_cell.angle_beta   90.00
_cell.angle_gamma   90.00
#
_symmetry.space_group_name_H-M   'P 1'
#
loop_
_entity.id
_entity.type
_entity.pdbx_description
1 polymer ?
#
loop_
_entity_poly.entity_id
_entity_poly.type
_entity_poly.pdbx_seq_one_letter_code
_entity_poly.pdbx_strand_id
1 'polypeptide(L)'
;MLLANVVNEPIFHPIKEYYERWYTFMEEKVEFWLPDSEWHTKTHSARVLLLALIIGHQKGIRDEGLDSLGMAAVFHDTRRLDDGIDQGHGSRGAAYYKDYCEASELPYDEKTYFMIYYHDQHDSLGLSEIEISSNDHEKAKLLYQIFKDADALDRFRLGPNGLDVNFLRTEEARRLVEFAKYLLRQSKETKI
;
A
#
# COMPACT_ATOMS: atom_id res chain seq x y z
N MET A 1 17.11 6.75 2.68
CA MET A 1 15.83 6.05 2.48
C MET A 1 15.12 5.94 3.83
N LEU A 2 13.83 6.25 3.87
CA LEU A 2 13.01 6.07 5.08
C LEU A 2 13.00 4.60 5.52
N LEU A 3 12.99 4.32 6.83
CA LEU A 3 12.98 2.95 7.41
C LEU A 3 14.18 2.07 7.02
N ALA A 4 15.29 2.64 6.52
CA ALA A 4 16.48 1.86 6.17
C ALA A 4 17.02 1.03 7.34
N ASN A 5 16.94 1.55 8.56
CA ASN A 5 17.33 0.82 9.77
C ASN A 5 16.47 -0.43 10.02
N VAL A 6 15.20 -0.41 9.62
CA VAL A 6 14.31 -1.57 9.73
C VAL A 6 14.56 -2.54 8.58
N VAL A 7 14.55 -2.06 7.34
CA VAL A 7 14.62 -2.92 6.14
C VAL A 7 15.98 -3.64 6.00
N ASN A 8 17.03 -3.12 6.64
CA ASN A 8 18.34 -3.77 6.68
C ASN A 8 18.43 -4.93 7.68
N GLU A 9 17.43 -5.17 8.51
CA GLU A 9 17.42 -6.34 9.40
C GLU A 9 17.30 -7.65 8.58
N PRO A 10 18.03 -8.72 8.95
CA PRO A 10 18.09 -9.96 8.17
C PRO A 10 16.74 -10.58 7.84
N ILE A 11 15.74 -10.41 8.71
CA ILE A 11 14.39 -10.93 8.52
C ILE A 11 13.66 -10.30 7.32
N PHE A 12 14.06 -9.10 6.89
CA PHE A 12 13.44 -8.40 5.76
C PHE A 12 14.25 -8.49 4.47
N HIS A 13 15.40 -9.17 4.46
CA HIS A 13 16.18 -9.40 3.24
C HIS A 13 15.34 -9.93 2.05
N PRO A 14 14.36 -10.84 2.23
CA PRO A 14 13.55 -11.34 1.11
C PRO A 14 12.69 -10.28 0.40
N ILE A 15 12.41 -9.14 1.05
CA ILE A 15 11.58 -8.05 0.51
C ILE A 15 12.34 -6.75 0.31
N LYS A 16 13.60 -6.69 0.73
CA LYS A 16 14.40 -5.46 0.75
C LYS A 16 14.53 -4.83 -0.64
N GLU A 17 14.86 -5.62 -1.65
CA GLU A 17 15.01 -5.11 -3.03
C GLU A 17 13.71 -4.53 -3.58
N TYR A 18 12.56 -5.16 -3.26
CA TYR A 18 11.24 -4.63 -3.63
C TYR A 18 10.97 -3.29 -2.93
N TYR A 19 11.27 -3.21 -1.63
CA TYR A 19 11.09 -1.97 -0.87
C TYR A 19 11.94 -0.84 -1.45
N GLU A 20 13.25 -1.08 -1.64
CA GLU A 20 14.18 -0.08 -2.17
C GLU A 20 13.79 0.41 -3.56
N ARG A 21 13.40 -0.51 -4.45
CA ARG A 21 12.94 -0.19 -5.80
C ARG A 21 11.70 0.70 -5.78
N TRP A 22 10.64 0.27 -5.09
CA TRP A 22 9.37 1.00 -5.10
C TRP A 22 9.43 2.30 -4.29
N TYR A 23 10.20 2.33 -3.21
CA TYR A 23 10.47 3.56 -2.48
C TYR A 23 11.18 4.59 -3.37
N THR A 24 12.24 4.19 -4.06
CA THR A 24 12.98 5.09 -4.97
C THR A 24 12.08 5.54 -6.12
N PHE A 25 11.30 4.63 -6.71
CA PHE A 25 10.32 4.97 -7.74
C PHE A 25 9.29 6.00 -7.25
N MET A 26 8.74 5.84 -6.04
CA MET A 26 7.81 6.79 -5.46
C MET A 26 8.44 8.17 -5.24
N GLU A 27 9.67 8.22 -4.75
CA GLU A 27 10.38 9.47 -4.52
C GLU A 27 10.63 10.23 -5.82
N GLU A 28 11.07 9.53 -6.88
CA GLU A 28 11.54 10.15 -8.11
C GLU A 28 10.47 10.32 -9.20
N LYS A 29 9.45 9.44 -9.23
CA LYS A 29 8.55 9.29 -10.39
C LYS A 29 7.08 9.53 -10.07
N VAL A 30 6.68 9.43 -8.81
CA VAL A 30 5.28 9.53 -8.41
C VAL A 30 4.97 10.90 -7.83
N GLU A 31 3.96 11.55 -8.40
CA GLU A 31 3.45 12.83 -7.97
C GLU A 31 2.26 12.65 -7.02
N PHE A 32 2.21 13.44 -5.94
CA PHE A 32 1.08 13.53 -5.02
C PHE A 32 0.38 14.88 -5.20
N TRP A 33 -0.94 14.88 -5.40
CA TRP A 33 -1.73 16.11 -5.58
C TRP A 33 -1.85 16.97 -4.32
N LEU A 34 -1.67 16.36 -3.15
CA LEU A 34 -1.74 17.04 -1.85
C LEU A 34 -0.36 17.03 -1.18
N PRO A 35 0.63 17.80 -1.69
CA PRO A 35 2.00 17.80 -1.18
C PRO A 35 2.10 18.31 0.27
N ASP A 36 1.16 19.16 0.68
CA ASP A 36 1.08 19.74 2.04
C ASP A 36 0.22 18.88 2.99
N SER A 37 -0.17 17.66 2.59
CA SER A 37 -0.92 16.73 3.44
C SER A 37 -0.18 16.44 4.74
N GLU A 38 -0.88 16.44 5.86
CA GLU A 38 -0.31 16.02 7.15
C GLU A 38 -0.27 14.49 7.29
N TRP A 39 -1.22 13.80 6.66
CA TRP A 39 -1.51 12.39 6.93
C TRP A 39 -1.19 11.42 5.79
N HIS A 40 -1.37 11.85 4.55
CA HIS A 40 -1.31 11.05 3.32
C HIS A 40 -0.06 11.40 2.49
N THR A 41 1.07 11.40 3.19
CA THR A 41 2.39 11.74 2.62
C THR A 41 3.09 10.51 2.04
N LYS A 42 4.17 10.72 1.27
CA LYS A 42 5.11 9.64 0.88
C LYS A 42 5.60 8.81 2.07
N THR A 43 5.67 9.38 3.28
CA THR A 43 6.01 8.63 4.51
C THR A 43 4.94 7.60 4.89
N HIS A 44 3.66 7.94 4.71
CA HIS A 44 2.56 7.00 4.88
C HIS A 44 2.65 5.88 3.84
N SER A 45 2.73 6.24 2.56
CA SER A 45 2.87 5.25 1.48
C SER A 45 4.09 4.35 1.64
N ALA A 46 5.22 4.85 2.16
CA ALA A 46 6.40 4.05 2.46
C ALA A 46 6.19 3.05 3.62
N ARG A 47 5.39 3.39 4.65
CA ARG A 47 5.04 2.41 5.70
C ARG A 47 4.07 1.35 5.17
N VAL A 48 3.08 1.76 4.38
CA VAL A 48 2.14 0.85 3.70
C VAL A 48 2.88 -0.10 2.77
N LEU A 49 3.85 0.41 1.99
CA LEU A 49 4.71 -0.39 1.12
C LEU A 49 5.42 -1.50 1.90
N LEU A 50 6.09 -1.16 3.01
CA LEU A 50 6.79 -2.16 3.81
C LEU A 50 5.83 -3.21 4.39
N LEU A 51 4.69 -2.78 4.95
CA LEU A 51 3.68 -3.66 5.53
C LEU A 51 3.08 -4.60 4.48
N ALA A 52 2.73 -4.08 3.30
CA ALA A 52 2.19 -4.87 2.20
C ALA A 52 3.17 -5.95 1.74
N LEU A 53 4.46 -5.59 1.59
CA LEU A 53 5.51 -6.55 1.22
C LEU A 53 5.73 -7.63 2.31
N ILE A 54 5.71 -7.26 3.59
CA ILE A 54 5.83 -8.23 4.70
C ILE A 54 4.66 -9.20 4.69
N ILE A 55 3.42 -8.70 4.64
CA ILE A 55 2.22 -9.54 4.63
C ILE A 55 2.21 -10.43 3.40
N GLY A 56 2.51 -9.87 2.22
CA GLY A 56 2.64 -10.62 0.97
C GLY A 56 3.65 -11.76 1.07
N HIS A 57 4.85 -11.48 1.57
CA HIS A 57 5.89 -12.48 1.76
C HIS A 57 5.46 -13.58 2.74
N GLN A 58 4.86 -13.23 3.88
CA GLN A 58 4.34 -14.20 4.86
C GLN A 58 3.20 -15.05 4.29
N LYS A 59 2.40 -14.50 3.37
CA LYS A 59 1.36 -15.18 2.61
C LYS A 59 1.90 -16.06 1.47
N GLY A 60 3.19 -16.03 1.20
CA GLY A 60 3.83 -16.78 0.12
C GLY A 60 3.71 -16.13 -1.26
N ILE A 61 3.33 -14.85 -1.33
CA ILE A 61 3.36 -14.06 -2.57
C ILE A 61 4.83 -13.84 -2.99
N ARG A 62 5.09 -13.96 -4.29
CA ARG A 62 6.43 -13.82 -4.89
C ARG A 62 6.36 -12.98 -6.16
N ASP A 63 7.53 -12.51 -6.58
CA ASP A 63 7.79 -11.91 -7.90
C ASP A 63 6.78 -10.82 -8.25
N GLU A 64 6.08 -10.98 -9.38
CA GLU A 64 5.05 -10.07 -9.88
C GLU A 64 3.99 -9.67 -8.84
N GLY A 65 3.66 -10.55 -7.88
CA GLY A 65 2.67 -10.22 -6.85
C GLY A 65 3.20 -9.25 -5.79
N LEU A 66 4.50 -9.32 -5.47
CA LEU A 66 5.14 -8.32 -4.60
C LEU A 66 5.30 -6.99 -5.35
N ASP A 67 5.54 -7.05 -6.66
CA ASP A 67 5.51 -5.85 -7.52
C ASP A 67 4.13 -5.22 -7.59
N SER A 68 3.06 -6.02 -7.70
CA SER A 68 1.69 -5.50 -7.64
C SER A 68 1.41 -4.75 -6.34
N LEU A 69 1.81 -5.32 -5.19
CA LEU A 69 1.65 -4.68 -3.88
C LEU A 69 2.49 -3.40 -3.77
N GLY A 70 3.71 -3.42 -4.33
CA GLY A 70 4.59 -2.28 -4.36
C GLY A 70 4.01 -1.11 -5.14
N MET A 71 3.52 -1.37 -6.36
CA MET A 71 2.85 -0.37 -7.19
C MET A 71 1.60 0.18 -6.50
N ALA A 72 0.74 -0.68 -5.93
CA ALA A 72 -0.45 -0.22 -5.23
C ALA A 72 -0.11 0.74 -4.07
N ALA A 73 0.89 0.38 -3.25
CA ALA A 73 1.31 1.20 -2.13
C ALA A 73 1.79 2.60 -2.54
N VAL A 74 2.53 2.72 -3.65
CA VAL A 74 3.08 4.02 -4.07
C VAL A 74 2.05 4.89 -4.80
N PHE A 75 1.00 4.32 -5.39
CA PHE A 75 -0.01 5.06 -6.14
C PHE A 75 -1.31 5.36 -5.38
N HIS A 76 -1.69 4.59 -4.35
CA HIS A 76 -3.08 4.60 -3.84
C HIS A 76 -3.64 5.96 -3.40
N ASP A 77 -2.82 6.75 -2.71
CA ASP A 77 -3.20 8.04 -2.10
C ASP A 77 -2.70 9.26 -2.88
N THR A 78 -2.18 9.05 -4.09
CA THR A 78 -1.55 10.11 -4.90
C THR A 78 -2.53 11.18 -5.39
N ARG A 79 -3.83 10.88 -5.40
CA ARG A 79 -4.89 11.72 -6.00
C ARG A 79 -5.98 12.11 -5.01
N ARG A 80 -5.59 12.27 -3.74
CA ARG A 80 -6.43 12.89 -2.72
C ARG A 80 -6.64 14.38 -2.98
N LEU A 81 -7.83 14.86 -2.65
CA LEU A 81 -8.22 16.28 -2.69
C LEU A 81 -8.11 16.94 -1.32
N ASP A 82 -8.25 16.16 -0.25
CA ASP A 82 -8.11 16.60 1.14
C ASP A 82 -7.63 15.46 2.06
N ASP A 83 -7.34 15.82 3.30
CA ASP A 83 -6.89 14.89 4.36
C ASP A 83 -8.03 14.16 5.08
N GLY A 84 -9.28 14.41 4.69
CA GLY A 84 -10.47 13.78 5.23
C GLY A 84 -10.74 12.41 4.61
N ILE A 85 -12.02 12.02 4.58
CA ILE A 85 -12.45 10.71 4.05
C ILE A 85 -12.15 10.61 2.54
N ASP A 86 -12.40 11.69 1.81
CA ASP A 86 -12.21 11.83 0.36
C ASP A 86 -12.64 10.58 -0.46
N GLN A 87 -13.83 10.04 -0.19
CA GLN A 87 -14.28 8.81 -0.88
C GLN A 87 -14.28 9.01 -2.41
N GLY A 88 -13.65 8.07 -3.12
CA GLY A 88 -13.36 8.14 -4.55
C GLY A 88 -11.92 8.50 -4.90
N HIS A 89 -11.02 8.72 -3.92
CA HIS A 89 -9.59 8.91 -4.20
C HIS A 89 -8.97 7.65 -4.81
N GLY A 90 -9.47 6.47 -4.45
CA GLY A 90 -9.03 5.21 -5.06
C GLY A 90 -9.20 5.20 -6.57
N SER A 91 -10.37 5.60 -7.08
CA SER A 91 -10.62 5.63 -8.53
C SER A 91 -9.75 6.64 -9.26
N ARG A 92 -9.51 7.81 -8.66
CA ARG A 92 -8.60 8.82 -9.22
C ARG A 92 -7.15 8.35 -9.20
N GLY A 93 -6.70 7.73 -8.11
CA GLY A 93 -5.36 7.14 -8.01
C GLY A 93 -5.14 6.04 -9.04
N ALA A 94 -6.16 5.21 -9.27
CA ALA A 94 -6.11 4.13 -10.25
C ALA A 94 -6.07 4.66 -11.69
N ALA A 95 -6.82 5.73 -11.98
CA ALA A 95 -6.73 6.43 -13.26
C ALA A 95 -5.33 7.00 -13.49
N TYR A 96 -4.73 7.64 -12.48
CA TYR A 96 -3.36 8.14 -12.58
C TYR A 96 -2.34 7.01 -12.80
N TYR A 97 -2.45 5.90 -12.07
CA TYR A 97 -1.61 4.73 -12.28
C TYR A 97 -1.71 4.22 -13.72
N LYS A 98 -2.93 4.11 -14.26
CA LYS A 98 -3.17 3.68 -15.64
C LYS A 98 -2.55 4.65 -16.65
N ASP A 99 -2.80 5.94 -16.52
CA ASP A 99 -2.25 6.98 -17.40
C ASP A 99 -0.71 6.98 -17.33
N TYR A 100 -0.13 6.78 -16.14
CA TYR A 100 1.31 6.69 -15.94
C TYR A 100 1.88 5.46 -16.68
N CYS A 101 1.25 4.29 -16.58
CA CYS A 101 1.66 3.09 -17.33
C CYS A 101 1.58 3.30 -18.85
N GLU A 102 0.54 3.98 -19.35
CA GLU A 102 0.40 4.27 -20.78
C GLU A 102 1.48 5.25 -21.29
N ALA A 103 1.92 6.18 -20.44
CA ALA A 103 2.90 7.21 -20.78
C ALA A 103 4.36 6.84 -20.44
N SER A 104 4.63 5.67 -19.87
CA SER A 104 5.96 5.27 -19.41
C SER A 104 6.30 3.82 -19.74
N GLU A 105 7.47 3.35 -19.31
CA GLU A 105 7.89 1.95 -19.46
C GLU A 105 7.34 1.03 -18.37
N LEU A 106 6.59 1.55 -17.39
CA LEU A 106 6.02 0.74 -16.32
C LEU A 106 4.86 -0.11 -16.87
N PRO A 107 4.96 -1.45 -16.88
CA PRO A 107 3.89 -2.29 -17.40
C PRO A 107 2.61 -2.14 -16.59
N TYR A 108 1.47 -2.02 -17.28
CA TYR A 108 0.17 -2.04 -16.63
C TYR A 108 -0.12 -3.42 -16.04
N ASP A 109 -0.35 -3.45 -14.73
CA ASP A 109 -0.89 -4.58 -14.00
C ASP A 109 -2.31 -4.29 -13.50
N GLU A 110 -3.28 -5.10 -13.95
CA GLU A 110 -4.69 -5.00 -13.59
C GLU A 110 -4.95 -5.24 -12.09
N LYS A 111 -4.18 -6.14 -11.46
CA LYS A 111 -4.34 -6.45 -10.03
C LYS A 111 -4.04 -5.20 -9.19
N THR A 112 -2.96 -4.51 -9.53
CA THR A 112 -2.61 -3.20 -8.96
C THR A 112 -3.69 -2.17 -9.17
N TYR A 113 -4.23 -2.07 -10.39
CA TYR A 113 -5.33 -1.14 -10.68
C TYR A 113 -6.51 -1.38 -9.75
N PHE A 114 -6.98 -2.62 -9.58
CA PHE A 114 -8.09 -2.93 -8.68
C PHE A 114 -7.78 -2.66 -7.20
N MET A 115 -6.55 -2.96 -6.76
CA MET A 115 -6.12 -2.63 -5.40
C MET A 115 -6.27 -1.15 -5.12
N ILE A 116 -5.75 -0.31 -6.01
CA ILE A 116 -5.85 1.15 -5.88
C ILE A 116 -7.30 1.60 -6.00
N TYR A 117 -8.04 1.12 -7.01
CA TYR A 117 -9.37 1.62 -7.33
C TYR A 117 -10.36 1.42 -6.17
N TYR A 118 -10.32 0.27 -5.50
CA TYR A 118 -11.32 -0.12 -4.52
C TYR A 118 -10.87 0.00 -3.06
N HIS A 119 -9.61 0.38 -2.76
CA HIS A 119 -9.13 0.38 -1.37
C HIS A 119 -9.94 1.30 -0.44
N ASP A 120 -10.47 2.40 -0.98
CA ASP A 120 -11.29 3.37 -0.26
C ASP A 120 -12.79 3.06 -0.26
N GLN A 121 -13.17 1.94 -0.87
CA GLN A 121 -14.55 1.46 -0.94
C GLN A 121 -14.82 0.35 0.08
N HIS A 122 -16.09 -0.01 0.23
CA HIS A 122 -16.49 -1.15 1.04
C HIS A 122 -15.94 -2.47 0.46
N ASP A 123 -15.51 -3.39 1.32
CA ASP A 123 -14.89 -4.66 0.91
C ASP A 123 -15.75 -5.47 -0.04
N SER A 124 -17.06 -5.54 0.24
CA SER A 124 -18.00 -6.31 -0.59
C SER A 124 -18.00 -5.85 -2.04
N LEU A 125 -17.87 -4.54 -2.30
CA LEU A 125 -17.83 -4.01 -3.66
C LEU A 125 -16.52 -4.39 -4.34
N GLY A 126 -15.37 -4.12 -3.72
CA GLY A 126 -14.08 -4.47 -4.33
C GLY A 126 -13.95 -5.98 -4.61
N LEU A 127 -14.38 -6.83 -3.67
CA LEU A 127 -14.33 -8.28 -3.83
C LEU A 127 -15.27 -8.79 -4.94
N SER A 128 -16.48 -8.21 -5.09
CA SER A 128 -17.40 -8.62 -6.15
C SER A 128 -16.93 -8.17 -7.54
N GLU A 129 -16.37 -6.97 -7.64
CA GLU A 129 -15.87 -6.45 -8.91
C GLU A 129 -14.62 -7.21 -9.37
N ILE A 130 -13.70 -7.53 -8.45
CA ILE A 130 -12.52 -8.35 -8.75
C ILE A 130 -12.95 -9.77 -9.18
N GLU A 131 -13.96 -10.35 -8.54
CA GLU A 131 -14.49 -11.68 -8.90
C GLU A 131 -14.99 -11.74 -10.35
N ILE A 132 -15.62 -10.66 -10.82
CA ILE A 132 -16.22 -10.59 -12.15
C ILE A 132 -15.18 -10.22 -13.22
N SER A 133 -14.23 -9.34 -12.86
CA SER A 133 -13.39 -8.65 -13.85
C SER A 133 -11.99 -9.24 -14.01
N SER A 134 -11.44 -9.90 -12.98
CA SER A 134 -10.07 -10.43 -13.01
C SER A 134 -10.03 -11.87 -13.50
N ASN A 135 -9.16 -12.16 -14.47
CA ASN A 135 -8.90 -13.54 -14.92
C ASN A 135 -8.25 -14.42 -13.83
N ASP A 136 -7.49 -13.81 -12.91
CA ASP A 136 -6.90 -14.47 -11.74
C ASP A 136 -7.50 -13.85 -10.46
N HIS A 137 -8.82 -13.98 -10.37
CA HIS A 137 -9.64 -13.42 -9.29
C HIS A 137 -9.18 -13.83 -7.88
N GLU A 138 -8.76 -15.07 -7.66
CA GLU A 138 -8.30 -15.54 -6.34
C GLU A 138 -7.02 -14.82 -5.90
N LYS A 139 -6.02 -14.73 -6.80
CA LYS A 139 -4.79 -13.97 -6.51
C LYS A 139 -5.10 -12.48 -6.33
N ALA A 140 -5.92 -11.90 -7.20
CA ALA A 140 -6.28 -10.48 -7.14
C ALA A 140 -7.00 -10.13 -5.83
N LYS A 141 -7.95 -10.97 -5.39
CA LYS A 141 -8.64 -10.82 -4.09
C LYS A 141 -7.66 -10.89 -2.93
N LEU A 142 -6.74 -11.85 -2.94
CA LEU A 142 -5.74 -11.97 -1.88
C LEU A 142 -4.85 -10.73 -1.81
N LEU A 143 -4.33 -10.25 -2.95
CA LEU A 143 -3.52 -9.03 -3.00
C LEU A 143 -4.31 -7.80 -2.52
N TYR A 144 -5.58 -7.67 -2.93
CA TYR A 144 -6.48 -6.62 -2.45
C TYR A 144 -6.67 -6.65 -0.94
N GLN A 145 -6.89 -7.82 -0.35
CA GLN A 145 -7.02 -7.95 1.10
C GLN A 145 -5.73 -7.61 1.82
N ILE A 146 -4.58 -8.07 1.31
CA ILE A 146 -3.25 -7.75 1.85
C ILE A 146 -3.02 -6.23 1.83
N PHE A 147 -3.33 -5.59 0.70
CA PHE A 147 -3.14 -4.16 0.52
C PHE A 147 -4.00 -3.34 1.49
N LYS A 148 -5.30 -3.67 1.61
CA LYS A 148 -6.18 -2.99 2.56
C LYS A 148 -5.77 -3.16 4.00
N ASP A 149 -5.26 -4.33 4.36
CA ASP A 149 -4.72 -4.55 5.70
C ASP A 149 -3.47 -3.71 5.97
N ALA A 150 -2.57 -3.59 4.98
CA ALA A 150 -1.39 -2.77 5.08
C ALA A 150 -1.71 -1.27 5.25
N ASP A 151 -2.66 -0.74 4.46
CA ASP A 151 -3.16 0.64 4.62
C ASP A 151 -3.81 0.84 6.01
N ALA A 152 -4.67 -0.10 6.41
CA ALA A 152 -5.37 -0.04 7.69
C ALA A 152 -4.40 -0.05 8.89
N LEU A 153 -3.35 -0.88 8.84
CA LEU A 153 -2.32 -0.94 9.88
C LEU A 153 -1.61 0.41 10.08
N ASP A 154 -1.47 1.22 9.03
CA ASP A 154 -0.85 2.54 9.15
C ASP A 154 -1.77 3.61 9.75
N ARG A 155 -3.04 3.30 10.02
CA ARG A 155 -3.99 4.25 10.62
C ARG A 155 -3.69 4.59 12.08
N PHE A 156 -2.78 3.87 12.74
CA PHE A 156 -2.25 4.33 14.04
C PHE A 156 -1.60 5.71 13.96
N ARG A 157 -1.23 6.19 12.75
CA ARG A 157 -0.80 7.58 12.55
C ARG A 157 -1.88 8.59 12.94
N LEU A 158 -3.15 8.25 12.73
CA LEU A 158 -4.32 9.10 13.01
C LEU A 158 -4.72 9.11 14.49
N GLY A 159 -4.10 8.25 15.31
CA GLY A 159 -4.35 8.16 16.74
C GLY A 159 -4.36 6.72 17.26
N PRO A 160 -4.39 6.53 18.60
CA PRO A 160 -4.33 5.21 19.23
C PRO A 160 -5.50 4.29 18.85
N ASN A 161 -6.64 4.87 18.47
CA ASN A 161 -7.86 4.16 18.05
C ASN A 161 -8.10 4.23 16.54
N GLY A 162 -7.08 4.60 15.74
CA GLY A 162 -7.24 4.76 14.29
C GLY A 162 -7.50 3.45 13.53
N LEU A 163 -7.28 2.30 14.17
CA LEU A 163 -7.53 0.97 13.63
C LEU A 163 -8.46 0.18 14.55
N ASP A 164 -9.53 -0.38 13.97
CA ASP A 164 -10.25 -1.51 14.54
C ASP A 164 -9.69 -2.81 13.95
N VAL A 165 -9.01 -3.59 14.78
CA VAL A 165 -8.31 -4.83 14.39
C VAL A 165 -9.25 -5.92 13.88
N ASN A 166 -10.55 -5.84 14.15
CA ASN A 166 -11.54 -6.80 13.67
C ASN A 166 -11.77 -6.66 12.16
N PHE A 167 -11.43 -5.51 11.57
CA PHE A 167 -11.51 -5.28 10.12
C PHE A 167 -10.26 -5.71 9.35
N LEU A 168 -9.22 -6.20 10.03
CA LEU A 168 -8.09 -6.84 9.36
C LEU A 168 -8.54 -8.18 8.78
N ARG A 169 -8.18 -8.45 7.53
CA ARG A 169 -8.64 -9.57 6.71
C ARG A 169 -7.75 -10.80 6.89
N THR A 170 -6.45 -10.58 7.11
CA THR A 170 -5.43 -11.62 7.17
C THR A 170 -4.89 -11.84 8.59
N GLU A 171 -4.51 -13.07 8.91
CA GLU A 171 -3.89 -13.39 10.20
C GLU A 171 -2.49 -12.77 10.32
N GLU A 172 -1.78 -12.67 9.20
CA GLU A 172 -0.50 -11.98 9.05
C GLU A 172 -0.62 -10.52 9.50
N ALA A 173 -1.61 -9.78 8.99
CA ALA A 173 -1.81 -8.39 9.40
C ALA A 173 -2.14 -8.25 10.88
N ARG A 174 -2.97 -9.14 11.44
CA ARG A 174 -3.30 -9.11 12.89
C ARG A 174 -2.06 -9.29 13.76
N ARG A 175 -1.09 -10.09 13.34
CA ARG A 175 0.19 -10.25 14.03
C ARG A 175 1.12 -9.04 13.92
N LEU A 176 0.86 -8.13 12.98
CA LEU A 176 1.69 -6.94 12.74
C LEU A 176 1.20 -5.67 13.45
N VAL A 177 0.14 -5.72 14.26
CA VAL A 177 -0.42 -4.53 14.94
C VAL A 177 0.63 -3.77 15.76
N GLU A 178 1.38 -4.47 16.63
CA GLU A 178 2.44 -3.83 17.43
C GLU A 178 3.64 -3.41 16.58
N PHE A 179 3.92 -4.16 15.51
CA PHE A 179 4.96 -3.81 14.56
C PHE A 179 4.63 -2.53 13.78
N ALA A 180 3.37 -2.32 13.38
CA ALA A 180 2.92 -1.10 12.71
C ALA A 180 3.11 0.14 13.61
N LYS A 181 2.81 0.02 14.91
CA LYS A 181 3.10 1.08 15.89
C LYS A 181 4.61 1.35 16.02
N TYR A 182 5.43 0.29 15.99
CA TYR A 182 6.88 0.43 15.98
C TYR A 182 7.36 1.16 14.71
N LEU A 183 6.90 0.76 13.52
CA LEU A 183 7.23 1.42 12.26
C LEU A 183 6.87 2.90 12.27
N LEU A 184 5.70 3.26 12.82
CA LEU A 184 5.31 4.67 12.96
C LEU A 184 6.34 5.46 13.78
N ARG A 185 6.79 4.92 14.92
CA ARG A 185 7.83 5.55 15.75
C ARG A 185 9.14 5.72 14.96
N GLN A 186 9.62 4.65 14.33
CA GLN A 186 10.86 4.67 13.55
C GLN A 186 10.82 5.66 12.37
N SER A 187 9.67 5.78 11.70
CA SER A 187 9.50 6.73 10.60
C SER A 187 9.55 8.20 11.03
N LYS A 188 9.26 8.51 12.30
CA LYS A 188 9.40 9.86 12.86
C LYS A 188 10.85 10.17 13.23
N GLU A 189 11.58 9.18 13.73
CA GLU A 189 13.00 9.29 14.08
C GLU A 189 13.91 9.43 12.83
N THR A 190 13.51 8.82 11.70
CA THR A 190 14.25 8.90 10.43
C THR A 190 14.06 10.23 9.69
N LYS A 191 13.13 11.09 10.14
CA LYS A 191 12.87 12.43 9.56
C LYS A 191 13.76 13.53 10.15
N ILE A 192 14.72 13.17 11.02
CA ILE A 192 15.68 14.10 11.65
C ILE A 192 16.93 14.23 10.78
#